data_AF-A0A955UFS0-F1
#
_entry.id   AF-A0A955UFS0-F1
#
_cell.length_a   1.000
_cell.length_b   1.000
_cell.length_c   1.000
_cell.angle_alpha   90.00
_cell.angle_beta   90.00
_cell.angle_gamma   90.00
#
_symmetry.space_group_name_H-M   'P 1'
#
loop_
_entity.id
_entity.type
_entity.pdbx_description
1 polymer ?
#
loop_
_entity_poly.entity_id
_entity_poly.type
_entity_poly.pdbx_seq_one_letter_code
_entity_poly.pdbx_strand_id
1 'polypeptide(L)'
;IAENLIESELFGHVKGSYTGATKDKEGLFKSASGGTLFLDEISTLPLNLQVKLLRAIQEQEIMPVGAGRTIPINVRIIAASNKNLEEEITNGNFREDLYYRLNVVGIYIPPLRDRRDDIPMLIDYFLQRFNRDMNKNISGVSMDAMPYFLGNEWKGNVRELENTIERAVILCDGDKITMDHLPQTYASEDSVPVVTNQGLKEA
;
A
#
# COMPACT_ATOMS: atom_id res chain seq x y z
N ILE A 1 18.50 9.39 -10.03
CA ILE A 1 17.61 8.86 -11.11
C ILE A 1 16.23 8.54 -10.56
N ALA A 2 16.11 7.74 -9.49
CA ALA A 2 14.81 7.45 -8.87
C ALA A 2 14.07 8.70 -8.38
N GLU A 3 14.78 9.63 -7.76
CA GLU A 3 14.22 10.89 -7.24
C GLU A 3 13.62 11.79 -8.34
N ASN A 4 14.37 12.04 -9.43
CA ASN A 4 13.87 12.79 -10.59
C ASN A 4 12.66 12.11 -11.23
N LEU A 5 12.57 10.78 -11.15
CA LEU A 5 11.42 10.04 -11.66
C LEU A 5 10.19 10.30 -10.77
N ILE A 6 10.31 10.16 -9.45
CA ILE A 6 9.21 10.44 -8.51
C ILE A 6 8.73 11.89 -8.64
N GLU A 7 9.67 12.83 -8.73
CA GLU A 7 9.36 14.24 -8.95
C GLU A 7 8.57 14.46 -10.24
N SER A 8 9.04 13.87 -11.33
CA SER A 8 8.42 13.90 -12.65
C SER A 8 7.04 13.24 -12.66
N GLU A 9 6.82 12.16 -11.92
CA GLU A 9 5.49 11.56 -11.75
C GLU A 9 4.55 12.50 -10.99
N LEU A 10 4.99 13.08 -9.87
CA LEU A 10 4.14 13.93 -9.02
C LEU A 10 3.78 15.25 -9.71
N PHE A 11 4.79 15.97 -10.19
CA PHE A 11 4.64 17.36 -10.67
C PHE A 11 4.62 17.48 -12.19
N GLY A 12 4.97 16.42 -12.92
CA GLY A 12 5.11 16.46 -14.37
C GLY A 12 6.44 17.06 -14.80
N HIS A 13 6.69 17.06 -16.11
CA HIS A 13 7.89 17.67 -16.67
C HIS A 13 7.65 18.22 -18.07
N VAL A 14 8.49 19.18 -18.46
CA VAL A 14 8.58 19.67 -19.84
C VAL A 14 9.66 18.89 -20.59
N LYS A 15 9.48 18.70 -21.88
CA LYS A 15 10.47 18.10 -22.78
C LYS A 15 11.84 18.76 -22.60
N GLY A 16 12.89 17.95 -22.50
CA GLY A 16 14.27 18.41 -22.36
C GLY A 16 14.68 18.85 -20.95
N SER A 17 13.80 18.71 -19.95
CA SER A 17 14.08 19.06 -18.54
C SER A 17 15.12 18.15 -17.88
N TYR A 18 15.30 16.92 -18.35
CA TYR A 18 16.36 15.99 -17.94
C TYR A 18 16.67 14.97 -19.04
N THR A 19 17.74 14.20 -18.88
CA THR A 19 18.12 13.13 -19.81
C THR A 19 17.03 12.06 -19.89
N GLY A 20 16.35 11.97 -21.03
CA GLY A 20 15.23 11.04 -21.26
C GLY A 20 13.85 11.71 -21.29
N ALA A 21 13.74 13.01 -20.98
CA ALA A 21 12.50 13.79 -21.12
C ALA A 21 12.21 14.08 -22.61
N THR A 22 11.76 13.08 -23.36
CA THR A 22 11.56 13.18 -24.82
C THR A 22 10.27 13.93 -25.21
N LYS A 23 9.32 14.02 -24.29
CA LYS A 23 8.03 14.71 -24.44
C LYS A 23 7.62 15.38 -23.12
N ASP A 24 6.65 16.27 -23.19
CA ASP A 24 5.99 16.78 -21.99
C ASP A 24 5.21 15.65 -21.31
N LYS A 25 5.17 15.66 -19.98
CA LYS A 25 4.38 14.73 -19.18
C LYS A 25 3.59 15.48 -18.13
N GLU A 26 2.31 15.15 -18.05
CA GLU A 26 1.44 15.62 -16.99
C GLU A 26 1.70 14.86 -15.69
N GLY A 27 1.84 15.60 -14.58
CA GLY A 27 2.02 15.03 -13.25
C GLY A 27 0.72 14.65 -12.56
N LEU A 28 0.80 13.79 -11.56
CA LEU A 28 -0.33 13.31 -10.77
C LEU A 28 -1.16 14.42 -10.14
N PHE A 29 -0.52 15.51 -9.69
CA PHE A 29 -1.25 16.67 -9.14
C PHE A 29 -2.19 17.32 -10.14
N LYS A 30 -1.75 17.45 -11.40
CA LYS A 30 -2.57 18.05 -12.45
C LYS A 30 -3.65 17.07 -12.90
N SER A 31 -3.31 15.80 -13.07
CA SER A 31 -4.25 14.72 -13.41
C SER A 31 -5.37 14.57 -12.37
N ALA A 32 -5.08 14.80 -11.09
CA ALA A 32 -6.03 14.70 -9.98
C ALA A 32 -6.80 16.00 -9.71
N SER A 33 -6.56 17.07 -10.47
CA SER A 33 -7.22 18.37 -10.27
C SER A 33 -8.74 18.25 -10.45
N GLY A 34 -9.50 18.76 -9.48
CA GLY A 34 -10.94 18.57 -9.33
C GLY A 34 -11.33 17.31 -8.53
N GLY A 35 -10.35 16.50 -8.08
CA GLY A 35 -10.57 15.23 -7.40
C GLY A 35 -9.72 15.05 -6.14
N THR A 36 -9.29 13.81 -5.89
CA THR A 36 -8.48 13.42 -4.73
C THR A 36 -7.18 12.75 -5.19
N LEU A 37 -6.06 13.16 -4.59
CA LEU A 37 -4.76 12.51 -4.74
C LEU A 37 -4.44 11.74 -3.44
N PHE A 38 -4.24 10.43 -3.57
CA PHE A 38 -3.77 9.57 -2.50
C PHE A 38 -2.26 9.39 -2.60
N LEU A 39 -1.55 9.73 -1.53
CA LEU A 39 -0.10 9.60 -1.39
C LEU A 39 0.21 8.49 -0.40
N ASP A 40 0.52 7.30 -0.92
CA ASP A 40 0.95 6.18 -0.08
C ASP A 40 2.43 6.31 0.31
N GLU A 41 2.79 5.78 1.47
CA GLU A 41 4.16 5.78 2.02
C GLU A 41 4.86 7.14 2.01
N ILE A 42 4.15 8.21 2.42
CA ILE A 42 4.66 9.60 2.34
C ILE A 42 5.99 9.83 3.08
N SER A 43 6.28 9.02 4.10
CA SER A 43 7.54 9.02 4.84
C SER A 43 8.77 8.68 4.00
N THR A 44 8.59 8.08 2.82
CA THR A 44 9.69 7.71 1.91
C THR A 44 10.09 8.83 0.97
N LEU A 45 9.32 9.92 0.94
CA LEU A 45 9.54 11.02 0.03
C LEU A 45 10.83 11.78 0.40
N PRO A 46 11.77 11.99 -0.53
CA PRO A 46 12.97 12.78 -0.28
C PRO A 46 12.66 14.21 0.21
N LEU A 47 13.51 14.77 1.08
CA LEU A 47 13.27 16.07 1.74
C LEU A 47 13.04 17.24 0.77
N ASN A 48 13.73 17.25 -0.37
CA ASN A 48 13.53 18.28 -1.40
C ASN A 48 12.15 18.18 -2.08
N LEU A 49 11.63 16.97 -2.25
CA LEU A 49 10.29 16.75 -2.79
C LEU A 49 9.23 17.06 -1.74
N GLN A 50 9.51 16.87 -0.45
CA GLN A 50 8.65 17.34 0.64
C GLN A 50 8.47 18.87 0.60
N VAL A 51 9.51 19.64 0.26
CA VAL A 51 9.39 21.10 0.07
C VAL A 51 8.43 21.44 -1.08
N LYS A 52 8.53 20.72 -2.21
CA LYS A 52 7.66 20.94 -3.37
C LYS A 52 6.22 20.55 -3.07
N LEU A 53 6.04 19.45 -2.34
CA LEU A 53 4.73 19.00 -1.86
C LEU A 53 4.10 20.03 -0.92
N LEU A 54 4.85 20.55 0.05
CA LEU A 54 4.38 21.59 0.95
C LEU A 54 3.87 22.82 0.17
N ARG A 55 4.65 23.29 -0.83
CA ARG A 55 4.22 24.40 -1.70
C ARG A 55 2.95 24.07 -2.47
N ALA A 56 2.82 22.86 -3.01
CA ALA A 56 1.62 22.42 -3.70
C ALA A 56 0.38 22.46 -2.78
N ILE A 57 0.54 22.09 -1.51
CA ILE A 57 -0.56 22.11 -0.52
C ILE A 57 -0.89 23.53 -0.06
N GLN A 58 0.12 24.38 0.14
CA GLN A 58 -0.05 25.73 0.66
C GLN A 58 -0.57 26.69 -0.41
N GLU A 59 0.10 26.75 -1.55
CA GLU A 59 -0.17 27.71 -2.62
C GLU A 59 -1.25 27.22 -3.59
N GLN A 60 -1.61 25.92 -3.54
CA GLN A 60 -2.51 25.30 -4.52
C GLN A 60 -1.98 25.45 -5.96
N GLU A 61 -0.65 25.41 -6.13
CA GLU A 61 0.01 25.47 -7.42
C GLU A 61 1.19 24.49 -7.48
N ILE A 62 1.47 23.95 -8.67
CA ILE A 62 2.65 23.11 -8.92
C ILE A 62 3.52 23.72 -10.01
N MET A 63 4.81 23.36 -10.01
CA MET A 63 5.73 23.69 -11.09
C MET A 63 6.31 22.40 -11.68
N PRO A 64 5.98 22.05 -12.93
CA PRO A 64 6.58 20.91 -13.59
C PRO A 64 8.11 21.05 -13.69
N VAL A 65 8.82 19.93 -13.71
CA VAL A 65 10.28 19.92 -13.84
C VAL A 65 10.70 20.61 -15.14
N GLY A 66 11.60 21.58 -15.02
CA GLY A 66 12.08 22.40 -16.14
C GLY A 66 11.10 23.47 -16.64
N ALA A 67 9.92 23.62 -16.03
CA ALA A 67 9.00 24.71 -16.35
C ALA A 67 9.43 26.02 -15.68
N GLY A 68 9.21 27.16 -16.36
CA GLY A 68 9.42 28.50 -15.81
C GLY A 68 8.17 29.13 -15.19
N ARG A 69 7.05 28.39 -15.12
CA ARG A 69 5.76 28.89 -14.62
C ARG A 69 5.05 27.84 -13.78
N THR A 70 4.31 28.31 -12.79
CA THR A 70 3.41 27.49 -11.98
C THR A 70 2.10 27.23 -12.71
N ILE A 71 1.37 26.21 -12.26
CA ILE A 71 0.05 25.82 -12.74
C ILE A 71 -0.85 25.66 -11.51
N PRO A 72 -2.03 26.32 -11.45
CA PRO A 72 -2.97 26.15 -10.36
C PRO A 72 -3.55 24.75 -10.35
N ILE A 73 -3.77 24.22 -9.15
CA ILE A 73 -4.37 22.93 -8.89
C ILE A 73 -5.49 23.08 -7.85
N ASN A 74 -6.46 22.18 -7.90
CA ASN A 74 -7.48 22.06 -6.86
C ASN A 74 -7.63 20.58 -6.53
N VAL A 75 -6.93 20.10 -5.50
CA VAL A 75 -6.82 18.67 -5.22
C VAL A 75 -7.04 18.43 -3.73
N ARG A 76 -7.94 17.52 -3.40
CA ARG A 76 -8.01 16.97 -2.05
C ARG A 76 -6.87 15.97 -1.84
N ILE A 77 -6.12 16.10 -0.75
CA ILE A 77 -4.98 15.22 -0.48
C ILE A 77 -5.31 14.28 0.66
N ILE A 78 -5.01 13.00 0.46
CA ILE A 78 -5.01 11.98 1.51
C ILE A 78 -3.62 11.36 1.51
N ALA A 79 -2.94 11.36 2.64
CA ALA A 79 -1.61 10.76 2.78
C ALA A 79 -1.67 9.58 3.75
N ALA A 80 -0.86 8.56 3.47
CA ALA A 80 -0.67 7.41 4.34
C ALA A 80 0.82 7.19 4.60
N SER A 81 1.13 6.65 5.77
CA SER A 81 2.49 6.29 6.18
C SER A 81 2.41 5.01 7.00
N ASN A 82 3.35 4.08 6.76
CA ASN A 82 3.58 2.91 7.61
C ASN A 82 4.59 3.20 8.74
N LYS A 83 5.23 4.38 8.71
CA LYS A 83 6.16 4.86 9.73
C LYS A 83 5.54 5.93 10.63
N ASN A 84 6.05 6.03 11.85
CA ASN A 84 5.75 7.15 12.74
C ASN A 84 6.41 8.43 12.21
N LEU A 85 5.61 9.38 11.73
CA LEU A 85 6.12 10.63 11.17
C LEU A 85 6.78 11.54 12.22
N GLU A 86 6.36 11.47 13.49
CA GLU A 86 6.97 12.28 14.57
C GLU A 86 8.41 11.82 14.87
N GLU A 87 8.65 10.50 14.82
CA GLU A 87 9.99 9.94 14.89
C GLU A 87 10.83 10.32 13.67
N GLU A 88 10.24 10.27 12.46
CA GLU A 88 10.95 10.66 11.23
C GLU A 88 11.28 12.17 11.18
N ILE A 89 10.48 13.03 11.84
CA ILE A 89 10.84 14.45 12.06
C ILE A 89 12.05 14.55 12.98
N THR A 90 12.03 13.82 14.10
CA THR A 90 13.14 13.82 15.07
C THR A 90 14.45 13.33 14.44
N ASN A 91 14.35 12.36 13.52
CA ASN A 91 15.49 11.83 12.76
C ASN A 91 15.93 12.72 11.58
N GLY A 92 15.21 13.81 11.29
CA GLY A 92 15.52 14.74 10.21
C GLY A 92 15.14 14.24 8.81
N ASN A 93 14.35 13.16 8.71
CA ASN A 93 13.92 12.56 7.45
C ASN A 93 12.58 13.10 6.96
N PHE A 94 11.82 13.76 7.84
CA PHE A 94 10.55 14.36 7.50
C PHE A 94 10.47 15.80 8.00
N ARG A 95 9.88 16.68 7.19
CA ARG A 95 9.74 18.09 7.57
C ARG A 95 8.55 18.28 8.49
N GLU A 96 8.79 18.99 9.59
CA GLU A 96 7.78 19.33 10.58
C GLU A 96 6.65 20.20 9.99
N ASP A 97 6.99 21.17 9.13
CA ASP A 97 6.00 22.05 8.47
C ASP A 97 5.02 21.28 7.56
N LEU A 98 5.53 20.29 6.83
CA LEU A 98 4.72 19.38 6.02
C LEU A 98 3.83 18.48 6.89
N TYR A 99 4.36 17.96 8.00
CA TYR A 99 3.61 17.12 8.92
C TYR A 99 2.36 17.85 9.44
N TYR A 100 2.50 19.05 9.96
CA TYR A 100 1.35 19.81 10.46
C TYR A 100 0.35 20.19 9.37
N ARG A 101 0.79 20.32 8.11
CA ARG A 101 -0.12 20.61 7.00
C ARG A 101 -0.90 19.38 6.53
N LEU A 102 -0.33 18.18 6.66
CA LEU A 102 -0.98 16.91 6.33
C LEU A 102 -1.86 16.41 7.49
N ASN A 103 -1.35 16.49 8.72
CA ASN A 103 -1.99 15.92 9.91
C ASN A 103 -3.04 16.85 10.54
N VAL A 104 -3.94 17.38 9.71
CA VAL A 104 -5.11 18.14 10.21
C VAL A 104 -6.16 17.16 10.74
N VAL A 105 -6.32 16.02 10.08
CA VAL A 105 -7.17 14.91 10.52
C VAL A 105 -6.37 13.61 10.40
N GLY A 106 -5.87 13.12 11.53
CA GLY A 106 -5.14 11.85 11.62
C GLY A 106 -6.09 10.68 11.85
N ILE A 107 -5.95 9.62 11.04
CA ILE A 107 -6.67 8.35 11.23
C ILE A 107 -5.63 7.27 11.46
N TYR A 108 -5.65 6.68 12.66
CA TYR A 108 -4.83 5.52 12.98
C TYR A 108 -5.57 4.23 12.62
N ILE A 109 -4.96 3.38 11.80
CA ILE A 109 -5.49 2.06 11.47
C ILE A 109 -4.73 1.04 12.34
N PRO A 110 -5.38 0.41 13.33
CA PRO A 110 -4.70 -0.57 14.19
C PRO A 110 -4.33 -1.81 13.38
N PRO A 111 -3.22 -2.48 13.73
CA PRO A 111 -2.85 -3.74 13.10
C PRO A 111 -3.89 -4.83 13.39
N LEU A 112 -3.94 -5.85 12.54
CA LEU A 112 -4.95 -6.91 12.60
C LEU A 112 -4.95 -7.67 13.94
N ARG A 113 -3.78 -7.83 14.57
CA ARG A 113 -3.63 -8.45 15.90
C ARG A 113 -4.37 -7.72 17.03
N ASP A 114 -4.67 -6.43 16.85
CA ASP A 114 -5.38 -5.59 17.83
C ASP A 114 -6.89 -5.51 17.51
N ARG A 115 -7.32 -6.09 16.38
CA ARG A 115 -8.73 -6.15 15.93
C ARG A 115 -9.11 -7.58 15.51
N ARG A 116 -8.80 -8.55 16.38
CA ARG A 116 -8.99 -9.98 16.08
C ARG A 116 -10.44 -10.36 15.79
N ASP A 117 -11.39 -9.61 16.33
CA ASP A 117 -12.82 -9.83 16.08
C ASP A 117 -13.23 -9.60 14.62
N ASP A 118 -12.41 -8.88 13.83
CA ASP A 118 -12.64 -8.67 12.40
C ASP A 118 -12.21 -9.90 11.56
N ILE A 119 -11.38 -10.78 12.11
CA ILE A 119 -10.74 -11.89 11.36
C ILE A 119 -11.79 -12.85 10.77
N PRO A 120 -12.82 -13.32 11.50
CA PRO A 120 -13.84 -14.20 10.92
C PRO A 120 -14.57 -13.56 9.72
N MET A 121 -14.92 -12.27 9.81
CA MET A 121 -15.59 -11.56 8.71
C MET A 121 -14.68 -11.42 7.48
N LEU A 122 -13.39 -11.16 7.70
CA LEU A 122 -12.40 -11.11 6.62
C LEU A 122 -12.22 -12.48 5.97
N ILE A 123 -12.18 -13.55 6.75
CA ILE A 123 -12.12 -14.93 6.24
C ILE A 123 -13.30 -15.20 5.33
N ASP A 124 -14.53 -14.93 5.78
CA ASP A 124 -15.74 -15.16 5.00
C ASP A 124 -15.73 -14.36 3.69
N TYR A 125 -15.30 -13.10 3.75
CA TYR A 125 -15.17 -12.25 2.57
C TYR A 125 -14.19 -12.84 1.54
N PHE A 126 -12.99 -13.22 1.98
CA PHE A 126 -11.97 -13.77 1.09
C PHE A 126 -12.35 -15.15 0.55
N LEU A 127 -12.95 -16.01 1.37
CA LEU A 127 -13.48 -17.30 0.91
C LEU A 127 -14.51 -17.13 -0.20
N GLN A 128 -15.48 -16.22 -0.03
CA GLN A 128 -16.48 -15.94 -1.07
C GLN A 128 -15.83 -15.43 -2.36
N ARG A 129 -14.81 -14.57 -2.26
CA ARG A 129 -14.06 -14.09 -3.41
C ARG A 129 -13.32 -15.22 -4.13
N PHE A 130 -12.51 -16.00 -3.41
CA PHE A 130 -11.69 -17.04 -4.01
C PHE A 130 -12.50 -18.25 -4.49
N ASN A 131 -13.61 -18.60 -3.84
CA ASN A 131 -14.54 -19.59 -4.36
C ASN A 131 -15.06 -19.22 -5.76
N ARG A 132 -15.43 -17.95 -5.95
CA ARG A 132 -15.87 -17.43 -7.25
C ARG A 132 -14.74 -17.40 -8.26
N ASP A 133 -13.55 -16.94 -7.87
CA ASP A 133 -12.42 -16.78 -8.78
C ASP A 133 -11.83 -18.14 -9.23
N MET A 134 -11.89 -19.16 -8.36
CA MET A 134 -11.31 -20.49 -8.58
C MET A 134 -12.36 -21.59 -8.85
N ASN A 135 -13.64 -21.21 -8.95
CA ASN A 135 -14.77 -22.13 -9.12
C ASN A 135 -14.78 -23.28 -8.07
N LYS A 136 -14.54 -22.92 -6.80
CA LYS A 136 -14.62 -23.81 -5.63
C LYS A 136 -15.89 -23.53 -4.81
N ASN A 137 -16.22 -24.42 -3.89
CA ASN A 137 -17.38 -24.27 -3.00
C ASN A 137 -17.02 -24.59 -1.54
N ILE A 138 -15.97 -23.94 -1.04
CA ILE A 138 -15.53 -24.08 0.35
C ILE A 138 -16.48 -23.30 1.25
N SER A 139 -17.13 -24.00 2.17
CA SER A 139 -18.19 -23.48 3.06
C SER A 139 -17.66 -22.69 4.27
N GLY A 140 -16.37 -22.80 4.58
CA GLY A 140 -15.77 -22.12 5.73
C GLY A 140 -14.45 -22.72 6.20
N VAL A 141 -14.04 -22.31 7.40
CA VAL A 141 -12.91 -22.86 8.13
C VAL A 141 -13.42 -23.84 9.18
N SER A 142 -12.70 -24.93 9.41
CA SER A 142 -13.05 -25.92 10.44
C SER A 142 -12.82 -25.38 11.86
N MET A 143 -13.49 -25.98 12.85
CA MET A 143 -13.39 -25.51 14.24
C MET A 143 -11.98 -25.63 14.82
N ASP A 144 -11.21 -26.62 14.38
CA ASP A 144 -9.81 -26.84 14.75
C ASP A 144 -8.84 -25.88 14.05
N ALA A 145 -9.22 -25.31 12.89
CA ALA A 145 -8.42 -24.36 12.14
C ALA A 145 -8.67 -22.90 12.53
N MET A 146 -9.85 -22.54 13.03
CA MET A 146 -10.14 -21.16 13.47
C MET A 146 -9.16 -20.60 14.52
N PRO A 147 -8.72 -21.38 15.54
CA PRO A 147 -7.72 -20.90 16.50
C PRO A 147 -6.39 -20.49 15.87
N TYR A 148 -5.99 -21.10 14.75
CA TYR A 148 -4.81 -20.66 14.00
C TYR A 148 -5.00 -19.21 13.54
N PHE A 149 -6.15 -18.90 12.95
CA PHE A 149 -6.40 -17.56 12.44
C PHE A 149 -6.49 -16.50 13.54
N LEU A 150 -7.09 -16.83 14.69
CA LEU A 150 -7.24 -15.91 15.81
C LEU A 150 -5.97 -15.78 16.67
N GLY A 151 -5.10 -16.80 16.65
CA GLY A 151 -3.88 -16.87 17.44
C GLY A 151 -2.67 -16.18 16.79
N ASN A 152 -2.66 -16.06 15.46
CA ASN A 152 -1.54 -15.47 14.72
C ASN A 152 -1.43 -13.95 14.90
N GLU A 153 -0.20 -13.45 14.85
CA GLU A 153 0.08 -12.01 14.98
C GLU A 153 -0.24 -11.20 13.71
N TRP A 154 -0.33 -11.87 12.55
CA TRP A 154 -0.55 -11.25 11.25
C TRP A 154 0.35 -10.04 11.02
N LYS A 155 1.67 -10.26 10.97
CA LYS A 155 2.67 -9.19 10.74
C LYS A 155 2.43 -8.46 9.41
N GLY A 156 1.96 -9.18 8.39
CA GLY A 156 1.52 -8.61 7.11
C GLY A 156 0.06 -8.18 7.08
N ASN A 157 -0.62 -8.16 8.23
CA ASN A 157 -2.02 -7.74 8.42
C ASN A 157 -2.96 -8.47 7.43
N VAL A 158 -3.88 -7.71 6.84
CA VAL A 158 -4.90 -8.22 5.91
C VAL A 158 -4.28 -8.88 4.68
N ARG A 159 -3.10 -8.41 4.21
CA ARG A 159 -2.43 -9.01 3.04
C ARG A 159 -1.93 -10.43 3.34
N GLU A 160 -1.37 -10.65 4.52
CA GLU A 160 -0.92 -11.98 4.94
C GLU A 160 -2.10 -12.93 5.17
N LEU A 161 -3.18 -12.42 5.78
CA LEU A 161 -4.43 -13.17 5.94
C LEU A 161 -5.00 -13.59 4.58
N GLU A 162 -5.12 -12.64 3.64
CA GLU A 162 -5.61 -12.87 2.28
C GLU A 162 -4.79 -13.97 1.59
N ASN A 163 -3.46 -13.85 1.57
CA ASN A 163 -2.57 -14.83 0.94
C ASN A 163 -2.66 -16.21 1.59
N THR A 164 -2.82 -16.26 2.92
CA THR A 164 -2.94 -17.52 3.66
C THR A 164 -4.24 -18.23 3.30
N ILE A 165 -5.35 -17.48 3.21
CA ILE A 165 -6.65 -18.02 2.79
C ILE A 165 -6.60 -18.44 1.32
N GLU A 166 -6.03 -17.63 0.43
CA GLU A 166 -5.87 -17.97 -0.98
C GLU A 166 -5.13 -19.31 -1.15
N ARG A 167 -3.98 -19.46 -0.49
CA ARG A 167 -3.22 -20.71 -0.48
C ARG A 167 -4.05 -21.88 0.05
N ALA A 168 -4.75 -21.69 1.16
CA ALA A 168 -5.59 -22.73 1.75
C ALA A 168 -6.73 -23.13 0.82
N VAL A 169 -7.35 -22.17 0.11
CA VAL A 169 -8.36 -22.44 -0.92
C VAL A 169 -7.77 -23.24 -2.08
N ILE A 170 -6.56 -22.92 -2.54
CA ILE A 170 -5.88 -23.68 -3.61
C ILE A 170 -5.67 -25.14 -3.19
N LEU A 171 -5.18 -25.37 -1.97
CA LEU A 171 -4.86 -26.71 -1.44
C LEU A 171 -6.07 -27.52 -0.99
N CYS A 172 -7.20 -26.86 -0.70
CA CYS A 172 -8.39 -27.53 -0.18
C CYS A 172 -9.19 -28.18 -1.31
N ASP A 173 -9.23 -29.50 -1.30
CA ASP A 173 -10.10 -30.30 -2.18
C ASP A 173 -11.46 -30.62 -1.55
N GLY A 174 -11.64 -30.28 -0.27
CA GLY A 174 -12.86 -30.51 0.52
C GLY A 174 -13.81 -29.31 0.57
N ASP A 175 -14.78 -29.38 1.49
CA ASP A 175 -15.78 -28.35 1.73
C ASP A 175 -15.36 -27.35 2.81
N LYS A 176 -14.24 -27.60 3.53
CA LYS A 176 -13.73 -26.73 4.61
C LYS A 176 -12.21 -26.67 4.63
N ILE A 177 -11.68 -25.49 4.98
CA ILE A 177 -10.27 -25.32 5.30
C ILE A 177 -9.99 -25.94 6.67
N THR A 178 -9.15 -26.97 6.71
CA THR A 178 -8.60 -27.59 7.92
C THR A 178 -7.15 -27.17 8.17
N MET A 179 -6.58 -27.60 9.30
CA MET A 179 -5.18 -27.32 9.65
C MET A 179 -4.17 -27.81 8.61
N ASP A 180 -4.48 -28.87 7.86
CA ASP A 180 -3.57 -29.42 6.83
C ASP A 180 -3.36 -28.50 5.64
N HIS A 181 -4.31 -27.59 5.38
CA HIS A 181 -4.18 -26.60 4.31
C HIS A 181 -3.42 -25.34 4.74
N LEU A 182 -3.14 -25.20 6.06
CA LEU A 182 -2.53 -24.02 6.62
C LEU A 182 -1.00 -24.16 6.72
N PRO A 183 -0.24 -23.07 6.54
CA PRO A 183 1.20 -23.10 6.73
C PRO A 183 1.56 -23.48 8.19
N GLN A 184 2.37 -24.52 8.36
CA GLN A 184 2.86 -24.96 9.68
C GLN A 184 3.88 -24.00 10.32
N THR A 185 4.41 -23.05 9.55
CA THR A 185 5.63 -22.29 9.91
C THR A 185 5.42 -21.14 10.89
N TYR A 186 4.18 -20.73 11.20
CA TYR A 186 3.99 -19.53 12.04
C TYR A 186 4.00 -19.79 13.55
N ALA A 187 4.19 -21.05 13.97
CA ALA A 187 4.37 -21.43 15.38
C ALA A 187 5.81 -21.20 15.89
N SER A 188 6.74 -20.74 15.06
CA SER A 188 8.13 -20.47 15.45
C SER A 188 8.74 -19.38 14.57
N GLU A 189 9.36 -18.39 15.20
CA GLU A 189 10.15 -17.34 14.53
C GLU A 189 11.13 -17.95 13.52
N ASP A 190 11.28 -17.27 12.37
CA ASP A 190 12.22 -17.56 11.28
C ASP A 190 11.86 -18.71 10.31
N SER A 191 11.06 -18.40 9.29
CA SER A 191 11.41 -18.65 7.88
C SER A 191 10.23 -18.35 6.94
N VAL A 192 10.41 -17.39 6.02
CA VAL A 192 9.54 -17.26 4.85
C VAL A 192 10.19 -18.08 3.72
N PRO A 193 9.57 -19.17 3.23
CA PRO A 193 10.04 -19.78 2.00
C PRO A 193 9.62 -18.88 0.83
N VAL A 194 10.61 -18.34 0.13
CA VAL A 194 10.43 -17.66 -1.15
C VAL A 194 9.93 -18.70 -2.16
N VAL A 195 8.69 -18.56 -2.61
CA VAL A 195 8.20 -19.30 -3.77
C VAL A 195 8.75 -18.62 -5.02
N THR A 196 9.76 -19.23 -5.63
CA THR A 196 10.28 -18.83 -6.95
C THR A 196 9.23 -19.17 -8.01
N ASN A 197 8.64 -18.14 -8.62
CA ASN A 197 7.87 -18.29 -9.85
C ASN A 197 8.83 -18.65 -11.01
N GLN A 198 9.03 -19.95 -11.25
CA GLN A 198 9.58 -20.43 -12.52
C GLN A 198 8.44 -20.78 -13.48
N GLY A 199 8.22 -19.83 -14.39
CA GLY A 199 7.71 -20.00 -15.76
C GLY A 199 6.74 -21.14 -16.06
N LEU A 200 5.46 -20.80 -16.16
CA LEU A 200 4.60 -21.40 -17.18
C LEU A 200 4.99 -20.83 -18.54
N LYS A 201 5.94 -21.50 -19.20
CA LYS A 201 6.11 -21.43 -20.66
C LYS A 201 5.81 -22.81 -21.23
N GLU A 202 4.76 -22.84 -22.06
CA GLU A 202 4.63 -23.65 -23.28
C GLU A 202 4.75 -25.18 -23.17
N ALA A 203 3.60 -25.86 -23.22
CA ALA A 203 3.29 -26.91 -24.21
C ALA A 203 1.79 -27.22 -24.18
#